data_AF-A0A930SQ99-F1
#
_entry.id   AF-A0A930SQ99-F1
#
_cell.length_a   1.000
_cell.length_b   1.000
_cell.length_c   1.000
_cell.angle_alpha   90.00
_cell.angle_beta   90.00
_cell.angle_gamma   90.00
#
_symmetry.space_group_name_H-M   'P 1'
#
loop_
_entity.id
_entity.type
_entity.pdbx_description
1 polymer ?
#
loop_
_entity_poly.entity_id
_entity_poly.type
_entity_poly.pdbx_seq_one_letter_code
_entity_poly.pdbx_strand_id
1 'polypeptide(L)'
;MKRLLLGLFVTLGMLASSLLGWNVAPASADTLLSQVVVSPTLAAELRNAVDDKLSTEYGSKLDLNNANVQAFVKFPGLYPTIARKILLNAPYDKVEDILEIPDLSDRELEIIKKNLPNFTVTEPDPALVEGADRFNNGVYR
;
A
#
# COMPACT_ATOMS: atom_id res chain seq x y z
N MET A 1 49.57 -6.44 -64.92
CA MET A 1 49.48 -5.21 -64.08
C MET A 1 48.04 -4.82 -63.72
N LYS A 2 47.07 -4.82 -64.65
CA LYS A 2 45.68 -4.39 -64.37
C LYS A 2 44.93 -5.21 -63.30
N ARG A 3 45.17 -6.52 -63.21
CA ARG A 3 44.54 -7.43 -62.22
C ARG A 3 45.12 -7.29 -60.80
N LEU A 4 46.40 -6.93 -60.69
CA LEU A 4 47.08 -6.69 -59.42
C LEU A 4 46.67 -5.33 -58.82
N LEU A 5 46.51 -4.31 -59.67
CA LEU A 5 45.98 -3.00 -59.26
C LEU A 5 44.54 -3.11 -58.77
N LEU A 6 43.69 -3.89 -59.44
CA LEU A 6 42.31 -4.11 -59.01
C LEU A 6 42.24 -4.80 -57.64
N GLY A 7 43.10 -5.79 -57.39
CA GLY A 7 43.20 -6.45 -56.08
C GLY A 7 43.64 -5.50 -54.97
N LEU A 8 44.63 -4.64 -55.23
CA LEU A 8 45.11 -3.63 -54.29
C LEU A 8 44.02 -2.60 -53.93
N PHE A 9 43.21 -2.17 -54.91
CA PHE A 9 42.10 -1.25 -54.66
C PHE A 9 40.99 -1.88 -53.81
N VAL A 10 40.70 -3.17 -54.01
CA VAL A 10 39.69 -3.88 -53.21
C VAL A 10 40.14 -4.08 -51.77
N THR A 11 41.42 -4.45 -51.54
CA THR A 11 41.94 -4.63 -50.19
C THR A 11 42.06 -3.31 -49.44
N LEU A 12 42.47 -2.23 -50.11
CA LEU A 12 42.52 -0.90 -49.52
C LEU A 12 41.11 -0.37 -49.19
N GLY A 13 40.12 -0.67 -50.02
CA GLY A 13 38.71 -0.34 -49.78
C GLY A 13 38.12 -1.08 -48.57
N MET A 14 38.41 -2.38 -48.41
CA MET A 14 37.97 -3.14 -47.23
C MET A 14 38.69 -2.66 -45.95
N LEU A 15 39.97 -2.30 -46.02
CA LEU A 15 40.68 -1.73 -44.88
C LEU A 15 40.11 -0.35 -44.49
N ALA A 16 39.84 0.53 -45.45
CA ALA A 16 39.22 1.83 -45.19
C ALA A 16 37.82 1.71 -44.57
N SER A 17 37.03 0.72 -44.99
CA SER A 17 35.70 0.46 -44.41
C SER A 17 35.75 -0.08 -42.98
N SER A 18 36.86 -0.72 -42.57
CA SER A 18 37.07 -1.16 -41.19
C SER A 18 37.60 -0.07 -40.27
N LEU A 19 38.32 0.92 -40.80
CA LEU A 19 38.82 2.07 -40.02
C LEU A 19 37.75 3.16 -39.80
N LEU A 20 36.78 3.29 -40.70
CA LEU A 20 35.63 4.19 -40.57
C LEU A 20 34.48 3.55 -39.78
N GLY A 21 34.85 2.80 -38.73
CA GLY A 21 33.97 1.98 -37.90
C GLY A 21 32.58 2.59 -37.72
N TRP A 22 31.58 1.72 -37.86
CA TRP A 22 30.19 2.01 -37.60
C TRP A 22 30.10 2.65 -36.20
N ASN A 23 30.02 3.97 -36.16
CA ASN A 23 29.76 4.70 -34.92
C ASN A 23 28.28 4.49 -34.60
N VAL A 24 27.95 3.28 -34.15
CA VAL A 24 26.73 3.07 -33.39
C VAL A 24 27.03 3.73 -32.06
N ALA A 25 26.55 4.97 -31.88
CA ALA A 25 26.54 5.57 -30.57
C ALA A 25 25.91 4.54 -29.60
N PRO A 26 26.53 4.26 -28.43
CA PRO A 26 25.87 3.41 -27.46
C PRO A 26 24.50 4.02 -27.22
N ALA A 27 23.43 3.23 -27.39
CA ALA A 27 22.10 3.68 -27.04
C ALA A 27 22.15 4.08 -25.56
N SER A 28 22.17 5.37 -25.28
CA SER A 28 22.20 5.88 -23.92
C SER A 28 20.98 5.33 -23.21
N ALA A 29 21.19 4.50 -22.18
CA ALA A 29 20.15 4.04 -21.27
C ALA A 29 19.65 5.17 -20.34
N ASP A 30 19.79 6.43 -20.73
CA ASP A 30 19.42 7.62 -19.96
C ASP A 30 17.94 7.99 -20.10
N THR A 31 17.22 7.39 -21.04
CA THR A 31 15.79 7.68 -21.25
C THR A 31 14.87 7.15 -20.16
N LEU A 32 15.35 6.28 -19.26
CA LEU A 32 14.55 5.80 -18.12
C LEU A 32 14.62 6.73 -16.90
N LEU A 33 15.69 7.52 -16.74
CA LEU A 33 15.84 8.40 -15.57
C LEU A 33 15.35 9.83 -15.84
N SER A 34 15.30 10.27 -17.10
CA SER A 34 14.74 11.58 -17.46
C SER A 34 13.21 11.60 -17.46
N GLN A 35 12.55 10.44 -17.45
CA GLN A 35 11.10 10.31 -17.25
C GLN A 35 10.69 10.25 -15.77
N VAL A 36 11.63 10.33 -14.83
CA VAL A 36 11.33 10.61 -13.42
C VAL A 36 11.05 12.11 -13.24
N VAL A 37 10.27 12.69 -14.14
CA VAL A 37 9.40 13.80 -13.76
C VAL A 37 8.26 13.10 -13.04
N VAL A 38 8.41 12.96 -11.72
CA VAL A 38 7.35 12.56 -10.82
C VAL A 38 6.21 13.55 -11.03
N SER A 39 5.32 13.24 -11.95
CA SER A 39 4.13 14.03 -12.18
C SER A 39 3.34 13.94 -10.87
N PRO A 40 2.81 15.06 -10.34
CA PRO A 40 2.09 15.05 -9.07
C PRO A 40 0.93 14.05 -9.06
N THR A 41 0.40 13.72 -10.24
CA THR A 41 -0.62 12.67 -10.45
C THR A 41 -0.09 11.25 -10.21
N LEU A 42 1.13 10.92 -10.63
CA LEU A 42 1.74 9.59 -10.43
C LEU A 42 2.23 9.42 -8.98
N ALA A 43 2.68 10.51 -8.35
CA ALA A 43 2.99 10.51 -6.91
C ALA A 43 1.74 10.34 -6.03
N ALA A 44 0.59 10.89 -6.44
CA ALA A 44 -0.66 10.67 -5.74
C ALA A 44 -1.14 9.21 -5.83
N GLU A 45 -0.78 8.51 -6.91
CA GLU A 45 -1.16 7.11 -7.15
C GLU A 45 -0.30 6.10 -6.38
N LEU A 46 0.96 6.44 -6.07
CA LEU A 46 1.92 5.55 -5.38
C LEU A 46 2.14 5.94 -3.91
N ARG A 47 1.06 5.98 -3.12
CA ARG A 47 1.13 6.24 -1.67
C ARG A 47 0.94 4.96 -0.86
N ASN A 48 1.53 4.91 0.33
CA ASN A 48 1.28 3.83 1.28
C ASN A 48 -0.12 4.00 1.88
N ALA A 49 -1.02 3.06 1.58
CA ALA A 49 -2.40 3.09 2.04
C ALA A 49 -2.52 3.22 3.57
N VAL A 50 -1.64 2.55 4.33
CA VAL A 50 -1.67 2.57 5.80
C VAL A 50 -1.25 3.94 6.34
N ASP A 51 -0.22 4.56 5.77
CA ASP A 51 0.23 5.90 6.17
C ASP A 51 -0.85 6.95 5.87
N ASP A 52 -1.53 6.80 4.73
CA ASP A 52 -2.67 7.65 4.39
C ASP A 52 -3.84 7.42 5.36
N LYS A 53 -4.11 6.16 5.72
CA LYS A 53 -5.14 5.81 6.70
C LYS A 53 -4.86 6.40 8.08
N LEU A 54 -3.60 6.40 8.53
CA LEU A 54 -3.18 7.01 9.79
C LEU A 54 -3.46 8.52 9.85
N SER A 55 -3.53 9.20 8.70
CA SER A 55 -3.90 10.61 8.65
C SER A 55 -5.41 10.89 8.78
N THR A 56 -6.24 9.84 8.77
CA THR A 56 -7.69 9.92 8.96
C THR A 56 -8.10 9.73 10.43
N GLU A 57 -9.41 9.66 10.70
CA GLU A 57 -9.94 9.32 12.02
C GLU A 57 -9.39 7.99 12.57
N TYR A 58 -8.95 7.04 11.72
CA TYR A 58 -8.30 5.79 12.12
C TYR A 58 -7.07 6.02 13.02
N GLY A 59 -6.27 7.06 12.74
CA GLY A 59 -5.09 7.38 13.54
C GLY A 59 -5.40 8.02 14.90
N SER A 60 -6.62 8.52 15.09
CA SER A 60 -7.02 9.30 16.27
C SER A 60 -7.99 8.57 17.20
N LYS A 61 -8.84 7.70 16.65
CA LYS A 61 -9.91 6.99 17.36
C LYS A 61 -9.83 5.49 17.13
N LEU A 62 -10.57 4.72 17.92
CA LEU A 62 -10.70 3.29 17.68
C LEU A 62 -11.62 3.05 16.47
N ASP A 63 -11.02 2.74 15.33
CA ASP A 63 -11.76 2.38 14.12
C ASP A 63 -12.30 0.95 14.21
N LEU A 64 -13.62 0.84 14.25
CA LEU A 64 -14.31 -0.43 14.45
C LEU A 64 -14.26 -1.36 13.22
N ASN A 65 -13.88 -0.85 12.05
CA ASN A 65 -13.74 -1.63 10.82
C ASN A 65 -12.30 -2.09 10.55
N ASN A 66 -11.31 -1.33 11.03
CA ASN A 66 -9.91 -1.53 10.65
C ASN A 66 -8.96 -1.89 11.80
N ALA A 67 -9.27 -1.47 13.04
CA ALA A 67 -8.33 -1.66 14.13
C ALA A 67 -8.17 -3.15 14.51
N ASN A 68 -6.93 -3.49 14.90
CA ASN A 68 -6.61 -4.78 15.52
C ASN A 68 -7.24 -4.88 16.93
N VAL A 69 -7.60 -6.10 17.32
CA VAL A 69 -8.24 -6.45 18.60
C VAL A 69 -7.51 -5.91 19.82
N GLN A 70 -6.17 -5.81 19.78
CA GLN A 70 -5.37 -5.29 20.89
C GLN A 70 -5.67 -3.80 21.16
N ALA A 71 -6.14 -3.03 20.18
CA ALA A 71 -6.49 -1.63 20.37
C ALA A 71 -7.67 -1.45 21.36
N PHE A 72 -8.55 -2.45 21.47
CA PHE A 72 -9.69 -2.44 22.39
C PHE A 72 -9.25 -2.54 23.86
N VAL A 73 -8.04 -3.03 24.15
CA VAL A 73 -7.50 -3.13 25.52
C VAL A 73 -7.36 -1.77 26.18
N LYS A 74 -7.19 -0.69 25.39
CA LYS A 74 -7.13 0.69 25.89
C LYS A 74 -8.42 1.15 26.56
N PHE A 75 -9.55 0.49 26.30
CA PHE A 75 -10.87 0.89 26.77
C PHE A 75 -11.42 -0.14 27.77
N PRO A 76 -11.50 0.20 29.07
CA PRO A 76 -11.91 -0.74 30.11
C PRO A 76 -13.28 -1.37 29.82
N GLY A 77 -13.32 -2.70 29.84
CA GLY A 77 -14.53 -3.49 29.62
C GLY A 77 -14.79 -3.92 28.18
N LEU A 78 -14.05 -3.41 27.18
CA LEU A 78 -14.24 -3.83 25.79
C LEU A 78 -13.56 -5.18 25.47
N TYR A 79 -12.35 -5.41 25.98
CA TYR A 79 -11.62 -6.66 25.74
C TYR A 79 -11.90 -7.71 26.83
N PRO A 80 -12.07 -9.01 26.50
CA PRO A 80 -12.08 -9.59 25.15
C PRO A 80 -13.47 -9.70 24.50
N THR A 81 -14.55 -9.70 25.29
CA THR A 81 -15.88 -10.15 24.83
C THR A 81 -16.53 -9.20 23.83
N ILE A 82 -16.61 -7.90 24.16
CA ILE A 82 -17.21 -6.89 23.27
C ILE A 82 -16.35 -6.73 22.02
N ALA A 83 -15.03 -6.71 22.17
CA ALA A 83 -14.09 -6.65 21.05
C ALA A 83 -14.32 -7.80 20.06
N ARG A 84 -14.43 -9.04 20.54
CA ARG A 84 -14.75 -10.20 19.70
C ARG A 84 -16.06 -10.01 18.94
N LYS A 85 -17.12 -9.58 19.62
CA LYS A 85 -18.44 -9.34 19.00
C LYS A 85 -18.34 -8.26 17.92
N ILE A 86 -17.64 -7.15 18.19
CA ILE A 86 -17.44 -6.06 17.23
C ILE A 86 -16.65 -6.54 16.01
N LEU A 87 -15.58 -7.31 16.19
CA LEU A 87 -14.77 -7.80 15.07
C LEU A 87 -15.54 -8.79 14.19
N LEU A 88 -16.36 -9.66 14.78
CA LEU A 88 -17.10 -10.68 14.03
C LEU A 88 -18.32 -10.13 13.26
N ASN A 89 -18.83 -8.97 13.64
CA ASN A 89 -19.98 -8.34 13.00
C ASN A 89 -19.60 -7.11 12.14
N ALA A 90 -18.31 -6.80 12.03
CA ALA A 90 -17.82 -5.77 11.12
C ALA A 90 -17.94 -6.23 9.65
N PRO A 91 -18.05 -5.30 8.68
CA PRO A 91 -17.95 -3.85 8.82
C PRO A 91 -19.27 -3.15 9.22
N TYR A 92 -19.14 -1.90 9.65
CA TYR A 92 -20.24 -1.00 10.02
C TYR A 92 -20.24 0.26 9.14
N ASP A 93 -21.41 0.82 8.87
CA ASP A 93 -21.57 2.04 8.07
C ASP A 93 -21.41 3.30 8.95
N LYS A 94 -21.89 3.22 10.20
CA LYS A 94 -21.75 4.27 11.23
C LYS A 94 -21.42 3.64 12.58
N VAL A 95 -20.94 4.47 13.51
CA VAL A 95 -20.53 4.01 14.84
C VAL A 95 -21.70 3.39 15.61
N GLU A 96 -22.92 3.91 15.44
CA GLU A 96 -24.10 3.47 16.19
C GLU A 96 -24.56 2.05 15.83
N ASP A 97 -24.17 1.52 14.67
CA ASP A 97 -24.58 0.18 14.22
C ASP A 97 -24.11 -0.92 15.17
N ILE A 98 -23.05 -0.67 15.93
CA ILE A 98 -22.56 -1.62 16.94
C ILE A 98 -23.54 -1.86 18.09
N LEU A 99 -24.53 -0.97 18.27
CA LEU A 99 -25.59 -1.12 19.27
C LEU A 99 -26.61 -2.19 18.86
N GLU A 100 -26.61 -2.59 17.60
CA GLU A 100 -27.54 -3.57 17.01
C GLU A 100 -26.92 -4.97 16.90
N ILE A 101 -25.66 -5.14 17.36
CA ILE A 101 -24.99 -6.44 17.36
C ILE A 101 -25.81 -7.47 18.15
N PRO A 102 -26.03 -8.68 17.60
CA PRO A 102 -26.78 -9.72 18.29
C PRO A 102 -26.12 -10.14 19.61
N ASP A 103 -26.94 -10.56 20.56
CA ASP A 103 -26.54 -11.09 21.86
C ASP A 103 -25.73 -10.12 22.75
N LEU A 104 -25.91 -8.80 22.59
CA LEU A 104 -25.42 -7.82 23.56
C LEU A 104 -26.26 -7.87 24.85
N SER A 105 -25.59 -8.09 25.98
CA SER A 105 -26.19 -7.88 27.30
C SER A 105 -26.36 -6.39 27.59
N ASP A 106 -27.30 -6.05 28.47
CA ASP A 106 -27.51 -4.66 28.92
C ASP A 106 -26.21 -4.02 29.44
N ARG A 107 -25.38 -4.82 30.13
CA ARG A 107 -24.10 -4.36 30.64
C ARG A 107 -23.09 -4.04 29.53
N GLU A 108 -23.03 -4.87 28.50
CA GLU A 108 -22.16 -4.61 27.34
C GLU A 108 -22.64 -3.36 26.59
N LEU A 109 -23.95 -3.20 26.43
CA LEU A 109 -24.55 -2.03 25.79
C LEU A 109 -24.22 -0.73 26.54
N GLU A 110 -24.28 -0.72 27.87
CA GLU A 110 -23.85 0.42 28.69
C GLU A 110 -22.37 0.77 28.47
N ILE A 111 -21.49 -0.24 28.45
CA ILE A 111 -20.05 -0.05 28.25
C ILE A 111 -19.79 0.53 26.85
N ILE A 112 -20.47 0.00 25.83
CA ILE A 112 -20.37 0.50 24.45
C ILE A 112 -20.81 1.97 24.40
N LYS A 113 -22.00 2.29 24.93
CA LYS A 113 -22.55 3.66 24.95
C LYS A 113 -21.61 4.66 25.61
N LYS A 114 -20.97 4.28 26.71
CA LYS A 114 -19.98 5.12 27.41
C LYS A 114 -18.74 5.44 26.57
N ASN A 115 -18.40 4.57 25.61
CA ASN A 115 -17.20 4.70 24.78
C ASN A 115 -17.46 5.21 23.36
N LEU A 116 -18.72 5.43 22.95
CA LEU A 116 -19.06 5.94 21.61
C LEU A 116 -18.21 7.15 21.15
N PRO A 117 -17.90 8.15 22.00
CA PRO A 117 -17.07 9.29 21.56
C PRO A 117 -15.65 8.90 21.11
N ASN A 118 -15.14 7.75 21.57
CA ASN A 118 -13.81 7.24 21.26
C ASN A 118 -13.75 6.42 19.97
N PHE A 119 -14.89 6.13 19.37
CA PHE A 119 -14.99 5.25 18.22
C PHE A 119 -15.12 6.05 16.93
N THR A 120 -14.69 5.42 15.84
CA THR A 120 -14.92 5.86 14.49
C THR A 120 -15.19 4.66 13.60
N VAL A 121 -15.70 4.91 12.40
CA VAL A 121 -15.75 3.93 11.34
C VAL A 121 -15.19 4.59 10.09
N THR A 122 -14.29 3.89 9.42
CA THR A 122 -13.85 4.28 8.08
C THR A 122 -14.00 3.06 7.17
N GLU A 123 -13.89 3.27 5.86
CA GLU A 123 -13.94 2.17 4.90
C GLU A 123 -12.90 1.09 5.26
N PRO A 124 -13.23 -0.21 5.18
CA PRO A 124 -12.25 -1.27 5.38
C PRO A 124 -11.07 -1.14 4.41
N ASP A 125 -9.85 -1.16 4.94
CA ASP A 125 -8.62 -1.14 4.16
C ASP A 125 -8.06 -2.57 4.06
N PRO A 126 -7.92 -3.15 2.85
CA PRO A 126 -7.37 -4.49 2.66
C PRO A 126 -6.03 -4.70 3.36
N ALA A 127 -5.17 -3.67 3.45
CA ALA A 127 -3.87 -3.76 4.11
C ALA A 127 -3.95 -3.94 5.63
N LEU A 128 -5.12 -3.70 6.24
CA LEU A 128 -5.36 -3.80 7.68
C LEU A 128 -6.31 -4.93 8.05
N VAL A 129 -7.18 -5.36 7.12
CA VAL A 129 -8.25 -6.33 7.40
C VAL A 129 -7.97 -7.74 6.90
N GLU A 130 -7.22 -7.88 5.81
CA GLU A 130 -6.90 -9.19 5.24
C GLU A 130 -5.90 -9.95 6.12
N GLY A 131 -5.70 -11.24 5.82
CA GLY A 131 -4.76 -12.08 6.58
C GLY A 131 -5.18 -12.36 8.03
N ALA A 132 -6.38 -11.97 8.42
CA ALA A 132 -6.85 -11.95 9.81
C ALA A 132 -6.01 -11.03 10.72
N ASP A 133 -5.41 -9.98 10.16
CA ASP A 133 -4.55 -9.04 10.87
C ASP A 133 -5.31 -8.28 11.97
N ARG A 134 -6.64 -8.15 11.86
CA ARG A 134 -7.47 -7.64 12.94
C ARG A 134 -7.47 -8.52 14.20
N PHE A 135 -7.25 -9.82 14.06
CA PHE A 135 -7.11 -10.74 15.19
C PHE A 135 -5.66 -10.84 15.66
N ASN A 136 -4.72 -10.88 14.72
CA ASN A 136 -3.29 -11.01 14.99
C ASN A 136 -2.48 -10.33 13.90
N ASN A 137 -1.98 -9.13 14.18
CA ASN A 137 -1.15 -8.35 13.27
C ASN A 137 0.36 -8.63 13.42
N GLY A 138 0.74 -9.71 14.11
CA GLY A 138 2.15 -10.06 14.31
C GLY A 138 2.92 -9.17 15.30
N VAL A 139 2.27 -8.22 15.97
CA VAL A 139 2.92 -7.32 16.92
C VAL A 139 2.79 -7.85 18.35
N TYR A 140 3.94 -8.17 18.94
CA TYR A 140 4.10 -8.67 20.31
C TYR A 140 5.21 -7.91 21.04
N ARG A 141 5.39 -8.19 22.35
CA ARG A 141 6.47 -7.63 23.18
C ARG A 141 7.64 -8.60 23.31
#